data_AF-A0AAV5GLS2-F1
#
_entry.id   AF-A0AAV5GLS2-F1
#
_cell.length_a   1.000
_cell.length_b   1.000
_cell.length_c   1.000
_cell.angle_alpha   90.00
_cell.angle_beta   90.00
_cell.angle_gamma   90.00
#
_symmetry.space_group_name_H-M   'P 1'
#
loop_
_entity.id
_entity.type
_entity.pdbx_description
1 polymer ?
#
loop_
_entity_poly.entity_id
_entity_poly.type
_entity_poly.pdbx_seq_one_letter_code
_entity_poly.pdbx_strand_id
1 'polypeptide(L)'
;MSRPIVGTPLAGCCAVLSVFGACILGTLGFCFDANVEVLMGSKESPKDGHAVALNCYFASLVYIAFVVFCTCQVGVNRRYQRGAVRL
;
A
#
# COMPACT_ATOMS: atom_id res chain seq x y z
N MET A 1 -5.64 27.57 -4.66
CA MET A 1 -6.36 26.28 -4.65
C MET A 1 -5.53 25.24 -5.38
N SER A 2 -4.99 24.24 -4.68
CA SER A 2 -4.26 23.15 -5.33
C SER A 2 -5.22 22.35 -6.20
N ARG A 3 -4.96 22.29 -7.51
CA ARG A 3 -5.76 21.50 -8.44
C ARG A 3 -5.45 20.01 -8.20
N PRO A 4 -6.46 19.14 -8.11
CA PRO A 4 -6.21 17.70 -8.00
C PRO A 4 -5.54 17.19 -9.29
N ILE A 5 -4.41 16.48 -9.13
CA ILE A 5 -3.62 15.94 -10.26
C ILE A 5 -4.25 14.65 -10.81
N VAL A 6 -4.94 13.88 -9.97
CA VAL A 6 -5.68 12.67 -10.34
C VAL A 6 -7.17 12.81 -10.06
N GLY A 7 -7.98 12.19 -10.92
CA GLY A 7 -9.43 12.17 -10.76
C GLY A 7 -9.89 11.38 -9.53
N THR A 8 -11.02 11.80 -8.95
CA THR A 8 -11.66 11.17 -7.78
C THR A 8 -11.74 9.64 -7.81
N PRO A 9 -12.21 8.99 -8.91
CA PRO A 9 -12.40 7.54 -8.91
C PRO A 9 -11.08 6.76 -8.92
N LEU A 10 -10.05 7.30 -9.59
CA LEU A 10 -8.75 6.65 -9.71
C LEU A 10 -7.97 6.73 -8.39
N ALA A 11 -8.00 7.88 -7.71
CA ALA A 11 -7.35 8.08 -6.42
C ALA A 11 -7.99 7.21 -5.31
N GLY A 12 -9.31 7.00 -5.36
CA GLY A 12 -10.01 6.08 -4.46
C GLY A 12 -9.59 4.63 -4.65
N CYS A 13 -9.58 4.14 -5.89
CA CYS A 13 -9.14 2.77 -6.21
C CYS A 13 -7.67 2.53 -5.80
N CYS A 14 -6.78 3.48 -6.11
CA CYS A 14 -5.38 3.45 -5.66
C CYS A 14 -5.25 3.28 -4.14
N ALA A 15 -6.00 4.07 -3.36
CA ALA A 15 -5.91 4.04 -1.91
C ALA A 15 -6.34 2.67 -1.35
N VAL A 16 -7.43 2.08 -1.87
CA VAL A 16 -7.90 0.76 -1.43
C VAL A 16 -6.88 -0.33 -1.75
N LEU A 17 -6.37 -0.35 -2.98
CA LEU A 17 -5.36 -1.33 -3.40
C LEU A 17 -4.06 -1.19 -2.59
N SER A 18 -3.64 0.05 -2.31
CA SER A 18 -2.41 0.29 -1.55
C SER A 18 -2.55 -0.11 -0.07
N VAL A 19 -3.72 0.07 0.54
CA VAL A 19 -3.99 -0.40 1.92
C VAL A 19 -3.99 -1.94 1.96
N PHE A 20 -4.67 -2.59 1.03
CA PHE A 20 -4.67 -4.06 0.96
C PHE A 20 -3.27 -4.63 0.72
N GLY A 21 -2.52 -4.02 -0.20
CA GLY A 21 -1.13 -4.38 -0.46
C GLY A 21 -0.25 -4.24 0.78
N ALA A 22 -0.28 -3.09 1.45
CA ALA A 22 0.50 -2.86 2.66
C ALA A 22 0.19 -3.88 3.78
N CYS A 23 -1.09 -4.20 4.01
CA CYS A 23 -1.50 -5.17 5.02
C CYS A 23 -1.05 -6.60 4.68
N ILE A 24 -1.25 -7.06 3.43
CA ILE A 24 -0.89 -8.42 3.02
C ILE A 24 0.63 -8.58 3.03
N LEU A 25 1.38 -7.65 2.43
CA LEU A 25 2.84 -7.70 2.40
C LEU A 25 3.47 -7.53 3.79
N GLY A 26 2.86 -6.72 4.67
CA GLY A 26 3.32 -6.58 6.06
C GLY A 26 3.12 -7.87 6.86
N THR A 27 1.96 -8.52 6.72
CA THR A 27 1.68 -9.79 7.40
C THR A 27 2.56 -10.92 6.85
N LEU A 28 2.79 -10.96 5.53
CA LEU A 28 3.71 -11.91 4.92
C LEU A 28 5.16 -11.68 5.37
N GLY A 29 5.63 -10.43 5.42
CA GLY A 29 6.95 -10.08 5.93
C GLY A 29 7.17 -10.57 7.37
N PHE A 30 6.20 -10.37 8.24
CA PHE A 30 6.23 -10.88 9.62
C PHE A 30 6.26 -12.41 9.67
N CYS A 31 5.44 -13.09 8.86
CA CYS A 31 5.45 -14.55 8.77
C CYS A 31 6.79 -15.11 8.24
N PHE A 32 7.39 -14.48 7.23
CA PHE A 32 8.69 -14.90 6.70
C PHE A 32 9.83 -14.68 7.70
N ASP A 33 9.77 -13.64 8.52
CA ASP A 33 10.74 -13.40 9.59
C ASP A 33 10.59 -14.42 10.74
N ALA A 34 9.35 -14.76 11.09
CA ALA A 34 9.04 -15.78 12.09
C ALA A 34 9.35 -17.23 11.65
N ASN A 35 9.89 -17.45 10.44
CA ASN A 35 10.30 -18.75 9.93
C ASN A 35 9.20 -19.84 10.01
N VAL A 36 7.93 -19.49 9.77
CA VAL A 36 6.85 -20.49 9.80
C VAL A 36 7.04 -21.54 8.69
N GLU A 37 7.13 -22.82 9.08
CA GLU A 37 7.33 -23.96 8.16
C GLU A 37 6.27 -24.03 7.05
N VAL A 38 5.07 -23.47 7.25
CA VAL A 38 4.00 -23.41 6.24
C VAL A 38 4.38 -22.62 4.98
N LEU A 39 5.28 -21.64 5.07
CA LEU A 39 5.75 -20.84 3.91
C LEU A 39 7.12 -21.31 3.39
N MET A 40 7.89 -22.02 4.21
CA MET A 40 9.24 -22.52 3.93
C MET A 40 9.30 -24.02 3.58
N GLY A 41 8.19 -24.74 3.71
CA GLY A 41 8.16 -26.21 3.65
C GLY A 41 8.20 -26.82 2.24
N SER A 42 8.34 -26.03 1.18
CA SER A 42 8.42 -26.56 -0.20
C SER A 42 9.87 -26.69 -0.65
N LYS A 43 10.21 -27.74 -1.40
CA LYS A 43 11.60 -28.04 -1.86
C LYS A 43 12.21 -26.97 -2.78
N GLU A 44 11.43 -26.02 -3.27
CA GLU A 44 11.86 -24.85 -4.05
C GLU A 44 11.88 -23.54 -3.23
N SER A 45 11.66 -23.60 -1.92
CA SER A 45 11.66 -22.41 -1.07
C SER A 45 13.08 -21.82 -0.96
N PRO A 46 13.22 -20.49 -1.08
CA PRO A 46 14.52 -19.82 -1.00
C PRO A 46 15.17 -20.11 0.36
N LYS A 47 16.47 -20.43 0.37
CA LYS A 47 17.23 -20.78 1.59
C LYS A 47 17.20 -19.69 2.67
N ASP A 48 16.88 -18.45 2.31
CA ASP A 48 16.93 -17.27 3.17
C ASP A 48 15.56 -16.59 3.28
N GLY A 49 14.73 -17.02 4.24
CA GLY A 49 13.41 -16.41 4.49
C GLY A 49 13.50 -14.95 4.91
N HIS A 50 14.62 -14.60 5.52
CA HIS A 50 14.93 -13.24 5.90
C HIS A 50 15.11 -12.32 4.69
N ALA A 51 15.68 -12.80 3.57
CA ALA A 51 15.81 -12.00 2.35
C ALA A 51 14.45 -11.71 1.70
N VAL A 52 13.52 -12.67 1.76
CA VAL A 52 12.14 -12.48 1.27
C VAL A 52 11.37 -11.54 2.19
N ALA A 53 11.50 -11.72 3.52
CA ALA A 53 10.91 -10.83 4.51
C ALA A 53 11.34 -9.38 4.28
N LEU A 54 12.64 -9.15 4.07
CA LEU A 54 13.21 -7.82 3.80
C LEU A 54 12.56 -7.17 2.57
N ASN A 55 12.43 -7.92 1.47
CA ASN A 55 11.76 -7.45 0.25
C ASN A 55 10.27 -7.13 0.48
N CYS A 56 9.56 -7.97 1.23
CA CYS A 56 8.17 -7.71 1.61
C CYS A 56 8.03 -6.44 2.47
N TYR A 57 8.96 -6.20 3.40
CA TYR A 57 8.99 -4.98 4.20
C TYR A 57 9.23 -3.74 3.34
N PHE A 58 10.21 -3.78 2.42
CA PHE A 58 10.45 -2.67 1.48
C PHE A 58 9.22 -2.40 0.61
N ALA A 59 8.60 -3.45 0.07
CA ALA A 59 7.39 -3.31 -0.72
C ALA A 59 6.21 -2.74 0.09
N SER A 60 6.00 -3.22 1.33
CA SER A 60 4.97 -2.70 2.23
C SER A 60 5.17 -1.20 2.51
N LEU A 61 6.43 -0.77 2.72
CA LEU A 61 6.78 0.64 2.92
C LEU A 61 6.41 1.50 1.72
N VAL A 62 6.67 1.03 0.50
CA VAL A 62 6.28 1.74 -0.74
C VAL A 62 4.76 1.86 -0.86
N TYR A 63 4.01 0.79 -0.56
CA TYR A 63 2.54 0.85 -0.55
C TYR A 63 2.00 1.82 0.51
N ILE A 64 2.61 1.90 1.69
CA ILE A 64 2.26 2.90 2.71
C ILE A 64 2.47 4.32 2.18
N ALA A 65 3.59 4.58 1.49
CA ALA A 65 3.83 5.88 0.86
C ALA A 65 2.74 6.22 -0.19
N PHE A 66 2.32 5.25 -0.99
CA PHE A 66 1.21 5.42 -1.93
C PHE A 66 -0.13 5.67 -1.23
N VAL A 67 -0.41 5.03 -0.09
CA VAL A 67 -1.61 5.32 0.71
C VAL A 67 -1.61 6.78 1.15
N VAL A 68 -0.50 7.29 1.70
CA VAL A 68 -0.40 8.68 2.14
C VAL A 68 -0.64 9.63 0.96
N PHE A 69 0.00 9.37 -0.18
CA PHE A 69 -0.15 10.19 -1.37
C PHE A 69 -1.59 10.18 -1.93
N CYS A 70 -2.16 8.99 -2.15
CA CYS A 70 -3.51 8.84 -2.71
C CYS A 70 -4.59 9.39 -1.73
N THR A 71 -4.43 9.25 -0.41
CA THR A 71 -5.36 9.82 0.58
C THR A 71 -5.27 11.34 0.69
N CYS A 72 -4.06 11.92 0.64
CA CYS A 72 -3.88 13.37 0.55
C CYS A 72 -4.58 13.95 -0.69
N GLN A 73 -4.47 13.27 -1.83
CA GLN A 73 -5.13 13.70 -3.08
C GLN A 73 -6.65 13.59 -3.02
N VAL A 74 -7.20 12.52 -2.44
CA VAL A 74 -8.64 12.40 -2.20
C VAL A 74 -9.13 13.51 -1.26
N GLY A 75 -8.37 13.84 -0.22
CA GLY A 75 -8.66 14.93 0.71
C GLY A 75 -8.69 16.30 0.03
N VAL A 76 -7.65 16.63 -0.75
CA VAL A 76 -7.58 17.88 -1.53
C VAL A 76 -8.71 17.94 -2.55
N ASN A 77 -8.98 16.85 -3.26
CA ASN A 77 -10.05 16.78 -4.25
C ASN A 77 -11.43 16.98 -3.60
N ARG A 78 -11.68 16.39 -2.42
CA ARG A 78 -12.91 16.60 -1.64
C ARG A 78 -13.06 18.06 -1.17
N ARG A 79 -11.95 18.73 -0.83
CA ARG A 79 -11.94 20.17 -0.49
C ARG A 79 -12.17 21.05 -1.71
N TYR A 80 -11.59 20.71 -2.86
CA TYR A 80 -11.78 21.41 -4.13
C TYR A 80 -13.23 21.31 -4.62
N GLN A 81 -13.84 20.12 -4.58
CA GLN A 81 -15.26 19.92 -4.90
C GLN A 81 -16.17 20.73 -3.96
N ARG A 82 -15.86 20.80 -2.66
CA ARG A 82 -16.61 21.65 -1.72
C ARG A 82 -16.45 23.16 -1.98
N GLY A 83 -15.30 23.60 -2.49
CA GLY A 83 -15.06 24.98 -2.91
C GLY A 83 -15.72 25.34 -4.24
N ALA A 84 -15.83 24.38 -5.16
CA ALA A 84 -16.52 24.53 -6.45
C ALA A 84 -18.05 24.51 -6.34
N VAL A 85 -18.62 24.02 -5.23
CA VAL A 85 -20.08 24.03 -4.95
C VAL A 85 -20.52 25.34 -4.26
N ARG A 86 -19.73 26.42 -4.35
CA ARG A 86 -20.22 27.77 -4.06
C ARG A 86 -20.69 28.41 -5.37
N LEU A 87 -22.01 28.34 -5.59
CA LEU A 87 -22.88 29.06 -6.53
C LEU A 87 -22.17 29.83 -7.65
#